data_AF-G0RHR4-F1
#
_entry.id   AF-G0RHR4-F1
#
_cell.length_a   1.000
_cell.length_b   1.000
_cell.length_c   1.000
_cell.angle_alpha   90.00
_cell.angle_beta   90.00
_cell.angle_gamma   90.00
#
_symmetry.space_group_name_H-M   'P 1'
#
loop_
_entity.id
_entity.type
_entity.pdbx_description
1 polymer ?
#
loop_
_entity_poly.entity_id
_entity_poly.type
_entity_poly.pdbx_seq_one_letter_code
_entity_poly.pdbx_strand_id
1 'polypeptide(L)'
;MAFRFSHIKPSNALLAVTMFYRLDFEFASDTVMEYQRIVAPGEGHRNRAQNVQPEISSVLDRCNSLKNTIVRLQFMFGGTTRHGTGFFVNLPSSTHDVILTAAHNLIDEKKTRATNMMVIYGDNDREPATEFRICPTYEKYLETDPKSDERGIYDYGVILLAKNPLLQSKRQGMGLSLGICYDDTLRVSKEVRVSGYDGKDGDSPIQSSGPLVRAGNQLEYLAPTEPGMSGSAVWIPYGGHPMVVGIHNMAPKQELKLGPKPTPKPGSRGARITDEVFRNLCLWTRVGFFNKRLCVMGTKSRPHNTYLCFSRHCEFAKVFLGSSDSAMAQDNVAFDILPATVPPVWAQKSSPLWAFKFCKPPGWGGKGKCWVEWRPSRQQAVLVDTFKEMNLVRFQEATLKGGKKRLCIVLPDGMDESQNQELRLYDDNREEEDIEDGMTEFAGVLFADQGDKNALGSRFFLIE
;
A
#
# COMPACT_ATOMS: atom_id res chain seq x y z
N MET A 1 -39.35 32.61 -46.43
CA MET A 1 -40.27 32.10 -45.40
C MET A 1 -39.60 32.35 -44.06
N ALA A 2 -40.01 33.41 -43.37
CA ALA A 2 -39.43 33.89 -42.12
C ALA A 2 -40.56 34.00 -41.10
N PHE A 3 -40.37 33.46 -39.90
CA PHE A 3 -41.33 33.60 -38.81
C PHE A 3 -40.71 34.36 -37.64
N ARG A 4 -41.35 35.50 -37.33
CA ARG A 4 -41.28 36.24 -36.07
C ARG A 4 -42.14 35.52 -35.03
N PHE A 5 -41.73 35.57 -33.76
CA PHE A 5 -42.68 35.72 -32.66
C PHE A 5 -42.16 36.67 -31.59
N SER A 6 -43.12 37.32 -30.96
CA SER A 6 -43.09 38.57 -30.22
C SER A 6 -42.95 38.41 -28.71
N HIS A 7 -42.55 39.51 -28.09
CA HIS A 7 -42.42 39.79 -26.66
C HIS A 7 -43.59 39.37 -25.76
N ILE A 8 -43.22 38.89 -24.56
CA ILE A 8 -43.99 39.01 -23.32
C ILE A 8 -43.03 39.50 -22.22
N LYS A 9 -43.37 40.60 -21.53
CA LYS A 9 -42.77 41.06 -20.25
C LYS A 9 -43.45 40.33 -19.09
N PRO A 10 -42.77 40.10 -17.96
CA PRO A 10 -43.01 40.96 -16.78
C PRO A 10 -41.74 41.20 -15.92
N SER A 11 -41.50 42.42 -15.44
CA SER A 11 -41.79 42.94 -14.08
C SER A 11 -40.61 42.82 -13.10
N ASN A 12 -40.22 43.98 -12.57
CA ASN A 12 -39.16 44.23 -11.60
C ASN A 12 -39.37 43.48 -10.28
N ALA A 13 -38.29 42.89 -9.73
CA ALA A 13 -38.10 42.72 -8.30
C ALA A 13 -36.60 42.69 -7.95
N LEU A 14 -36.28 43.41 -6.87
CA LEU A 14 -35.00 43.72 -6.23
C LEU A 14 -33.81 42.76 -6.45
N LEU A 15 -32.69 43.32 -6.92
CA LEU A 15 -31.34 42.78 -6.76
C LEU A 15 -30.79 43.15 -5.37
N ALA A 16 -30.76 42.17 -4.46
CA ALA A 16 -29.94 42.25 -3.26
C ALA A 16 -28.49 41.94 -3.65
N VAL A 17 -27.63 42.95 -3.56
CA VAL A 17 -26.17 42.81 -3.69
C VAL A 17 -25.66 42.21 -2.39
N THR A 18 -25.31 40.93 -2.38
CA THR A 18 -24.59 40.31 -1.27
C THR A 18 -23.10 40.32 -1.60
N MET A 19 -22.36 41.16 -0.88
CA MET A 19 -20.90 41.19 -0.87
C MET A 19 -20.37 39.81 -0.47
N PHE A 20 -19.64 39.14 -1.35
CA PHE A 20 -18.76 38.05 -0.94
C PHE A 20 -17.45 38.65 -0.42
N TYR A 21 -17.26 38.57 0.90
CA TYR A 21 -15.96 38.78 1.51
C TYR A 21 -15.02 37.67 1.03
N ARG A 22 -13.96 38.06 0.33
CA ARG A 22 -12.81 37.21 0.03
C ARG A 22 -11.97 37.12 1.31
N LEU A 23 -12.17 36.05 2.06
CA LEU A 23 -11.27 35.66 3.15
C LEU A 23 -10.07 34.95 2.53
N ASP A 24 -9.02 35.72 2.25
CA ASP A 24 -7.69 35.16 2.02
C ASP A 24 -7.17 34.62 3.36
N PHE A 25 -7.19 33.30 3.53
CA PHE A 25 -6.50 32.63 4.64
C PHE A 25 -5.06 32.34 4.21
N GLU A 26 -4.13 33.16 4.68
CA GLU A 26 -2.73 32.75 4.79
C GLU A 26 -2.63 31.62 5.80
N PHE A 27 -2.41 30.39 5.33
CA PHE A 27 -2.05 29.29 6.20
C PHE A 27 -0.60 29.51 6.68
N ALA A 28 -0.47 30.11 7.86
CA ALA A 28 0.75 30.06 8.64
C ALA A 28 1.11 28.60 8.93
N SER A 29 2.37 28.27 8.68
CA SER A 29 3.06 27.03 8.99
C SER A 29 2.73 26.51 10.40
N ASP A 30 2.12 25.33 10.48
CA ASP A 30 2.31 24.28 11.52
C ASP A 30 1.14 23.29 11.53
N THR A 31 0.89 22.61 10.41
CA THR A 31 -0.04 21.47 10.39
C THR A 31 0.67 20.26 11.02
N VAL A 32 0.42 20.04 12.31
CA VAL A 32 0.74 18.79 13.00
C VAL A 32 -0.34 17.78 12.63
N MET A 33 0.06 16.59 12.18
CA MET A 33 -0.84 15.46 11.95
C MET A 33 -1.47 15.05 13.29
N GLU A 34 -2.69 15.50 13.55
CA GLU A 34 -3.50 15.00 14.65
C GLU A 34 -4.00 13.60 14.30
N TYR A 35 -3.62 12.60 15.10
CA TYR A 35 -4.36 11.34 15.14
C TYR A 35 -5.77 11.66 15.65
N GLN A 36 -6.77 11.68 14.77
CA GLN A 36 -8.16 11.70 15.22
C GLN A 36 -8.48 10.37 15.89
N ARG A 37 -8.27 10.32 17.19
CA ARG A 37 -8.90 9.33 18.05
C ARG A 37 -10.35 9.75 18.25
N ILE A 38 -11.30 8.86 18.06
CA ILE A 38 -12.69 9.06 18.52
C ILE A 38 -12.59 9.14 20.04
N VAL A 39 -12.70 10.36 20.58
CA VAL A 39 -12.70 10.58 22.03
C VAL A 39 -14.03 10.07 22.57
N ALA A 40 -13.99 9.15 23.54
CA ALA A 40 -15.19 8.67 24.19
C ALA A 40 -15.91 9.85 24.90
N PRO A 41 -17.26 9.86 24.97
CA PRO A 41 -18.00 10.94 25.61
C PRO A 41 -17.55 11.09 27.08
N GLY A 42 -16.90 12.20 27.43
CA GLY A 42 -16.49 12.52 28.80
C GLY A 42 -14.99 12.75 29.01
N GLU A 43 -14.13 12.41 28.06
CA GLU A 43 -12.70 12.77 28.13
C GLU A 43 -12.47 14.18 27.55
N GLY A 44 -11.94 15.10 28.35
CA GLY A 44 -11.59 16.44 27.90
C GLY A 44 -10.47 16.43 26.85
N HIS A 45 -10.50 17.40 25.92
CA HIS A 45 -9.44 17.59 24.93
C HIS A 45 -8.07 17.71 25.62
N ARG A 46 -7.13 16.86 25.24
CA ARG A 46 -5.74 16.94 25.72
C ARG A 46 -5.08 18.21 25.19
N ASN A 47 -4.28 18.87 26.04
CA ASN A 47 -3.57 20.10 25.67
C ASN A 47 -2.44 19.83 24.67
N ARG A 48 -2.14 20.83 23.82
CA ARG A 48 -1.13 20.82 22.73
C ARG A 48 0.26 20.27 23.12
N ALA A 49 0.67 20.38 24.38
CA ALA A 49 1.93 19.84 24.89
C ALA A 49 1.98 18.30 24.95
N GLN A 50 0.84 17.62 24.85
CA GLN A 50 0.75 16.15 24.86
C GLN A 50 0.70 15.53 23.45
N ASN A 51 0.65 16.36 22.39
CA ASN A 51 0.63 15.96 20.97
C ASN A 51 2.02 16.10 20.31
N VAL A 52 3.09 15.84 21.06
CA VAL A 52 4.45 15.81 20.52
C VAL A 52 4.63 14.47 19.81
N GLN A 53 5.02 14.48 18.52
CA GLN A 53 5.49 13.26 17.85
C GLN A 53 6.60 12.66 18.73
N PRO A 54 6.52 11.38 19.11
CA PRO A 54 7.51 10.78 19.99
C PRO A 54 8.90 10.96 19.38
N GLU A 55 9.86 11.44 20.17
CA GLU A 55 11.26 11.51 19.75
C GLU A 55 11.73 10.12 19.34
N ILE A 56 11.98 9.96 18.03
CA ILE A 56 12.26 8.68 17.38
C ILE A 56 13.62 8.11 17.79
N SER A 57 14.50 8.91 18.41
CA SER A 57 15.83 8.49 18.87
C SER A 57 15.75 7.18 19.66
N SER A 58 14.86 7.10 20.66
CA SER A 58 14.73 5.94 21.54
C SER A 58 14.10 4.66 20.93
N VAL A 59 13.42 4.77 19.78
CA VAL A 59 12.86 3.61 19.05
C VAL A 59 13.87 3.09 18.02
N LEU A 60 14.70 3.98 17.46
CA LEU A 60 15.86 3.60 16.65
C LEU A 60 17.03 3.08 17.49
N ASP A 61 17.17 3.50 18.75
CA ASP A 61 18.15 2.93 19.69
C ASP A 61 17.79 1.49 20.11
N ARG A 62 16.52 1.08 19.95
CA ARG A 62 16.07 -0.32 20.04
C ARG A 62 16.24 -1.08 18.71
N CYS A 63 16.61 -0.39 17.64
CA CYS A 63 16.89 -0.99 16.34
C CYS A 63 18.27 -1.64 16.43
N ASN A 64 18.28 -2.97 16.57
CA ASN A 64 19.48 -3.78 16.40
C ASN A 64 19.95 -3.67 14.94
N SER A 65 20.68 -2.56 14.67
CA SER A 65 21.55 -2.30 13.53
C SER A 65 20.87 -2.27 12.14
N LEU A 66 20.92 -1.11 11.48
CA LEU A 66 20.63 -0.97 10.03
C LEU A 66 21.38 -2.02 9.18
N LYS A 67 22.47 -2.63 9.67
CA LYS A 67 23.20 -3.71 9.00
C LYS A 67 22.37 -4.97 8.74
N ASN A 68 21.35 -5.24 9.56
CA ASN A 68 20.46 -6.39 9.35
C ASN A 68 19.33 -6.10 8.35
N THR A 69 19.20 -4.83 7.94
CA THR A 69 18.09 -4.34 7.12
C THR A 69 18.59 -3.90 5.74
N ILE A 70 19.66 -3.12 5.72
CA ILE A 70 20.30 -2.62 4.52
C ILE A 70 21.40 -3.61 4.13
N VAL A 71 21.45 -3.97 2.85
CA VAL A 71 22.39 -4.95 2.32
C VAL A 71 23.29 -4.31 1.29
N ARG A 72 24.56 -4.74 1.26
CA ARG A 72 25.47 -4.44 0.17
C ARG A 72 25.34 -5.55 -0.88
N LEU A 73 25.23 -5.14 -2.13
CA LEU A 73 25.19 -6.05 -3.28
C LEU A 73 26.57 -6.05 -3.94
N GLN A 74 27.06 -7.22 -4.28
CA GLN A 74 28.24 -7.40 -5.12
C GLN A 74 27.85 -8.29 -6.30
N PHE A 75 28.12 -7.86 -7.52
CA PHE A 75 27.71 -8.58 -8.73
C PHE A 75 28.66 -8.30 -9.89
N MET A 76 28.53 -9.05 -10.98
CA MET A 76 29.36 -8.92 -12.17
C MET A 76 28.54 -8.64 -13.43
N PHE A 77 29.02 -7.68 -14.22
CA PHE A 77 28.60 -7.46 -15.60
C PHE A 77 29.83 -7.55 -16.52
N GLY A 78 29.80 -8.42 -17.52
CA GLY A 78 30.88 -8.55 -18.51
C GLY A 78 32.26 -8.79 -17.90
N GLY A 79 32.35 -9.50 -16.77
CA GLY A 79 33.61 -9.77 -16.06
C GLY A 79 34.03 -8.72 -15.03
N THR A 80 33.37 -7.56 -14.97
CA THR A 80 33.70 -6.49 -14.02
C THR A 80 32.82 -6.56 -12.78
N THR A 81 33.45 -6.61 -11.61
CA THR A 81 32.75 -6.52 -10.32
C THR A 81 32.21 -5.12 -10.11
N ARG A 82 30.95 -5.04 -9.68
CA ARG A 82 30.25 -3.82 -9.30
C ARG A 82 29.60 -4.00 -7.95
N HIS A 83 29.29 -2.87 -7.33
CA HIS A 83 28.63 -2.79 -6.05
C HIS A 83 27.37 -1.94 -6.15
N GLY A 84 26.40 -2.27 -5.31
CA GLY A 84 25.19 -1.50 -5.13
C GLY A 84 24.61 -1.75 -3.74
N THR A 85 23.44 -1.19 -3.50
CA THR A 85 22.70 -1.34 -2.24
C THR A 85 21.37 -2.06 -2.50
N GLY A 86 20.90 -2.80 -1.52
CA GLY A 86 19.49 -3.19 -1.42
C GLY A 86 19.03 -3.07 0.03
N PHE A 87 17.78 -3.45 0.28
CA PHE A 87 17.27 -3.53 1.65
C PHE A 87 16.15 -4.53 1.77
N PHE A 88 16.06 -5.19 2.93
CA PHE A 88 14.97 -6.09 3.26
C PHE A 88 13.66 -5.32 3.47
N VAL A 89 12.57 -5.87 2.97
CA VAL A 89 11.20 -5.44 3.30
C VAL A 89 10.44 -6.55 3.98
N ASN A 90 9.65 -6.20 4.99
CA ASN A 90 8.81 -7.15 5.71
C ASN A 90 7.55 -7.42 4.88
N LEU A 91 7.63 -8.27 3.87
CA LEU A 91 6.45 -8.79 3.19
C LEU A 91 6.01 -10.10 3.87
N PRO A 92 4.70 -10.36 4.05
CA PRO A 92 4.20 -11.60 4.65
C PRO A 92 4.29 -12.80 3.68
N SER A 93 5.47 -13.02 3.09
CA SER A 93 5.77 -14.19 2.26
C SER A 93 6.11 -15.38 3.14
N SER A 94 5.58 -16.55 2.81
CA SER A 94 5.92 -17.82 3.45
C SER A 94 7.20 -18.45 2.88
N THR A 95 7.68 -17.98 1.72
CA THR A 95 8.72 -18.66 0.95
C THR A 95 10.02 -17.86 0.83
N HIS A 96 9.94 -16.53 0.90
CA HIS A 96 11.10 -15.67 0.66
C HIS A 96 11.25 -14.56 1.70
N ASP A 97 12.51 -14.20 1.97
CA ASP A 97 12.89 -12.89 2.48
C ASP A 97 13.22 -12.00 1.27
N VAL A 98 12.65 -10.80 1.23
CA VAL A 98 12.58 -9.99 0.01
C VAL A 98 13.48 -8.77 0.14
N ILE A 99 14.35 -8.57 -0.83
CA ILE A 99 15.24 -7.41 -0.92
C ILE A 99 14.78 -6.54 -2.11
N LEU A 100 14.55 -5.26 -1.86
CA LEU A 100 14.34 -4.27 -2.92
C LEU A 100 15.67 -3.62 -3.31
N THR A 101 15.84 -3.33 -4.59
CA THR A 101 17.02 -2.63 -5.12
C THR A 101 16.69 -1.92 -6.43
N ALA A 102 17.62 -1.12 -6.96
CA ALA A 102 17.50 -0.51 -8.28
C ALA A 102 17.63 -1.58 -9.38
N ALA A 103 16.89 -1.45 -10.48
CA ALA A 103 16.94 -2.40 -11.59
C ALA A 103 18.34 -2.45 -12.23
N HIS A 104 19.04 -1.32 -12.31
CA HIS A 104 20.39 -1.27 -12.89
C HIS A 104 21.47 -2.03 -12.08
N ASN A 105 21.16 -2.46 -10.86
CA ASN A 105 22.02 -3.40 -10.11
C ASN A 105 21.82 -4.86 -10.59
N LEU A 106 20.71 -5.14 -11.28
CA LEU A 106 20.30 -6.48 -11.71
C LEU A 106 20.48 -6.70 -13.22
N ILE A 107 20.48 -5.62 -14.01
CA ILE A 107 20.68 -5.63 -15.46
C ILE A 107 21.43 -4.39 -15.92
N ASP A 108 22.38 -4.55 -16.84
CA ASP A 108 23.12 -3.43 -17.41
C ASP A 108 22.42 -2.82 -18.65
N GLU A 109 22.97 -1.72 -19.16
CA GLU A 109 22.44 -1.02 -20.34
C GLU A 109 22.49 -1.86 -21.63
N LYS A 110 23.30 -2.92 -21.65
CA LYS A 110 23.38 -3.89 -22.76
C LYS A 110 22.41 -5.07 -22.56
N LYS A 111 21.53 -4.99 -21.55
CA LYS A 111 20.60 -6.04 -21.15
C LYS A 111 21.27 -7.33 -20.64
N THR A 112 22.53 -7.23 -20.25
CA THR A 112 23.25 -8.31 -19.57
C THR A 112 22.78 -8.36 -18.13
N ARG A 113 22.22 -9.51 -17.72
CA ARG A 113 21.81 -9.71 -16.34
C ARG A 113 23.02 -9.91 -15.43
N ALA A 114 22.87 -9.48 -14.18
CA ALA A 114 23.90 -9.60 -13.17
C ALA A 114 24.22 -11.08 -12.92
N THR A 115 25.52 -11.38 -12.83
CA THR A 115 26.04 -12.71 -12.50
C THR A 115 26.80 -12.66 -11.19
N ASN A 116 26.99 -13.80 -10.52
CA ASN A 116 27.67 -13.89 -9.23
C ASN A 116 27.14 -12.88 -8.21
N MET A 117 25.81 -12.70 -8.16
CA MET A 117 25.16 -11.80 -7.22
C MET A 117 25.34 -12.33 -5.80
N MET A 118 25.98 -11.54 -4.96
CA MET A 118 26.20 -11.78 -3.54
C MET A 118 25.49 -10.69 -2.74
N VAL A 119 24.67 -11.12 -1.79
CA VAL A 119 24.05 -10.25 -0.79
C VAL A 119 24.91 -10.29 0.47
N ILE A 120 25.32 -9.12 0.95
CA ILE A 120 26.18 -8.95 2.12
C ILE A 120 25.41 -8.15 3.17
N TYR A 121 25.24 -8.71 4.36
CA TYR A 121 24.42 -8.13 5.44
C TYR A 121 24.96 -8.48 6.83
N GLY A 122 24.38 -7.88 7.87
CA GLY A 122 24.79 -8.10 9.26
C GLY A 122 26.27 -7.77 9.48
N ASP A 123 27.00 -8.71 10.05
CA ASP A 123 28.45 -8.61 10.28
C ASP A 123 29.24 -9.22 9.11
N ASN A 124 28.95 -8.75 7.89
CA ASN A 124 29.52 -9.25 6.64
C ASN A 124 29.18 -10.71 6.32
N ASP A 125 28.03 -11.21 6.78
CA ASP A 125 27.47 -12.46 6.28
C ASP A 125 27.24 -12.35 4.77
N ARG A 126 27.52 -13.42 4.02
CA ARG A 126 27.43 -13.44 2.56
C ARG A 126 26.55 -14.58 2.10
N GLU A 127 25.66 -14.28 1.17
CA GLU A 127 24.78 -15.28 0.58
C GLU A 127 24.66 -15.06 -0.94
N PRO A 128 24.81 -16.11 -1.75
CA PRO A 128 24.56 -16.01 -3.17
C PRO A 128 23.06 -15.83 -3.42
N ALA A 129 22.71 -14.90 -4.32
CA ALA A 129 21.34 -14.73 -4.77
C ALA A 129 21.20 -15.17 -6.23
N THR A 130 20.40 -16.21 -6.46
CA THR A 130 20.15 -16.76 -7.79
C THR A 130 18.81 -16.34 -8.38
N GLU A 131 17.87 -15.89 -7.55
CA GLU A 131 16.54 -15.46 -7.98
C GLU A 131 16.35 -13.95 -7.79
N PHE A 132 16.11 -13.26 -8.90
CA PHE A 132 15.70 -11.87 -8.90
C PHE A 132 14.71 -11.57 -10.03
N ARG A 133 13.88 -10.55 -9.82
CA ARG A 133 12.93 -10.03 -10.82
C ARG A 133 13.21 -8.56 -11.07
N ILE A 134 12.99 -8.13 -12.30
CA ILE A 134 13.25 -6.76 -12.76
C ILE A 134 11.93 -6.20 -13.25
N CYS A 135 11.68 -4.90 -13.04
CA CYS A 135 10.52 -4.24 -13.62
C CYS A 135 10.51 -4.44 -15.15
N PRO A 136 9.47 -5.06 -15.74
CA PRO A 136 9.42 -5.29 -17.19
C PRO A 136 9.44 -4.00 -18.00
N THR A 137 8.83 -2.94 -17.46
CA THR A 137 8.83 -1.62 -18.10
C THR A 137 10.24 -1.03 -18.18
N TYR A 138 11.08 -1.26 -17.16
CA TYR A 138 12.49 -0.86 -17.21
C TYR A 138 13.26 -1.60 -18.32
N GLU A 139 13.10 -2.93 -18.42
CA GLU A 139 13.72 -3.72 -19.48
C GLU A 139 13.29 -3.23 -20.88
N LYS A 140 12.02 -2.82 -21.03
CA LYS A 140 11.51 -2.22 -22.27
C LYS A 140 12.16 -0.87 -22.58
N TYR A 141 12.30 0.02 -21.59
CA TYR A 141 12.98 1.31 -21.80
C TYR A 141 14.42 1.14 -22.25
N LEU A 142 15.15 0.11 -21.77
CA LEU A 142 16.51 -0.17 -22.25
C LEU A 142 16.57 -0.45 -23.75
N GLU A 143 15.49 -0.97 -24.35
CA GLU A 143 15.40 -1.23 -25.79
C GLU A 143 14.92 0.00 -26.56
N THR A 144 13.85 0.64 -26.10
CA THR A 144 13.11 1.60 -26.91
C THR A 144 13.58 3.04 -26.71
N ASP A 145 13.98 3.40 -25.49
CA ASP A 145 14.42 4.75 -25.15
C ASP A 145 15.36 4.74 -23.92
N PRO A 146 16.61 4.25 -24.08
CA PRO A 146 17.54 4.06 -22.96
C PRO A 146 17.98 5.36 -22.30
N LYS A 147 17.75 6.51 -22.95
CA LYS A 147 18.14 7.85 -22.46
C LYS A 147 16.99 8.59 -21.77
N SER A 148 15.78 8.01 -21.73
CA SER A 148 14.64 8.62 -21.07
C SER A 148 14.89 8.86 -19.59
N ASP A 149 14.60 10.07 -19.11
CA ASP A 149 14.55 10.35 -17.67
C ASP A 149 13.45 9.54 -16.97
N GLU A 150 12.36 9.20 -17.68
CA GLU A 150 11.24 8.42 -17.14
C GLU A 150 11.64 6.99 -16.78
N ARG A 151 12.74 6.48 -17.34
CA ARG A 151 13.32 5.18 -16.98
C ARG A 151 13.54 5.06 -15.47
N GLY A 152 13.89 6.17 -14.80
CA GLY A 152 14.10 6.20 -13.35
C GLY A 152 12.85 5.96 -12.51
N ILE A 153 11.64 6.06 -13.08
CA ILE A 153 10.39 5.65 -12.42
C ILE A 153 10.34 4.13 -12.27
N TYR A 154 10.84 3.42 -13.29
CA TYR A 154 10.76 1.96 -13.39
C TYR A 154 12.04 1.25 -12.93
N ASP A 155 13.08 2.00 -12.57
CA ASP A 155 14.39 1.48 -12.14
C ASP A 155 14.34 0.87 -10.73
N TYR A 156 13.63 -0.25 -10.63
CA TYR A 156 13.50 -1.08 -9.45
C TYR A 156 13.45 -2.58 -9.82
N GLY A 157 13.85 -3.40 -8.87
CA GLY A 157 13.71 -4.85 -8.93
C GLY A 157 13.75 -5.46 -7.54
N VAL A 158 13.64 -6.79 -7.50
CA VAL A 158 13.68 -7.56 -6.27
C VAL A 158 14.68 -8.70 -6.36
N ILE A 159 15.35 -8.97 -5.24
CA ILE A 159 16.10 -10.19 -5.01
C ILE A 159 15.31 -11.03 -4.00
N LEU A 160 15.18 -12.33 -4.29
CA LEU A 160 14.42 -13.27 -3.47
C LEU A 160 15.39 -14.26 -2.82
N LEU A 161 15.52 -14.18 -1.50
CA LEU A 161 16.28 -15.15 -0.71
C LEU A 161 15.32 -16.15 -0.10
N ALA A 162 15.66 -17.44 -0.11
CA ALA A 162 14.84 -18.46 0.51
C ALA A 162 14.65 -18.15 2.01
N LYS A 163 13.41 -18.23 2.48
CA LYS A 163 13.09 -17.90 3.86
C LYS A 163 13.76 -18.86 4.83
N ASN A 164 14.50 -18.32 5.79
CA ASN A 164 15.23 -19.12 6.77
C ASN A 164 14.96 -18.59 8.20
N PRO A 165 14.20 -19.33 9.03
CA PRO A 165 13.91 -18.92 10.41
C PRO A 165 15.16 -18.66 11.27
N LEU A 166 16.27 -19.37 11.00
CA LEU A 166 17.53 -19.20 11.73
C LEU A 166 18.22 -17.85 11.43
N LEU A 167 17.86 -17.20 10.32
CA LEU A 167 18.43 -15.94 9.87
C LEU A 167 17.48 -14.75 10.10
N GLN A 168 16.33 -14.96 10.75
CA GLN A 168 15.33 -13.92 10.97
C GLN A 168 15.87 -12.73 11.78
N SER A 169 16.79 -12.96 12.71
CA SER A 169 17.44 -11.88 13.47
C SER A 169 18.41 -11.04 12.62
N LYS A 170 18.91 -11.60 11.51
CA LYS A 170 19.89 -10.99 10.60
C LYS A 170 19.28 -10.41 9.32
N ARG A 171 18.05 -10.83 8.98
CA ARG A 171 17.30 -10.39 7.79
C ARG A 171 16.05 -9.63 8.23
N GLN A 172 16.26 -8.41 8.69
CA GLN A 172 15.22 -7.58 9.28
C GLN A 172 14.59 -6.67 8.23
N GLY A 173 13.34 -6.94 7.85
CA GLY A 173 12.62 -6.15 6.86
C GLY A 173 12.05 -4.84 7.40
N MET A 174 12.18 -3.76 6.63
CA MET A 174 11.48 -2.49 6.86
C MET A 174 9.98 -2.61 6.56
N GLY A 175 9.19 -1.69 7.10
CA GLY A 175 7.75 -1.66 6.85
C GLY A 175 7.38 -1.06 5.49
N LEU A 176 6.18 -1.40 5.03
CA LEU A 176 5.59 -0.96 3.76
C LEU A 176 4.12 -0.55 4.00
N SER A 177 3.66 0.52 3.35
CA SER A 177 2.25 0.93 3.44
C SER A 177 1.71 1.44 2.11
N LEU A 178 0.64 0.80 1.64
CA LEU A 178 -0.18 1.29 0.53
C LEU A 178 -0.82 2.64 0.86
N GLY A 179 -1.16 2.89 2.12
CA GLY A 179 -1.73 4.18 2.55
C GLY A 179 -0.83 5.36 2.18
N ILE A 180 0.48 5.24 2.40
CA ILE A 180 1.47 6.28 2.05
C ILE A 180 1.58 6.48 0.52
N CYS A 181 1.18 5.49 -0.29
CA CYS A 181 1.15 5.61 -1.74
C CYS A 181 0.02 6.53 -2.22
N TYR A 182 -1.11 6.55 -1.51
CA TYR A 182 -2.32 7.29 -1.89
C TYR A 182 -2.51 8.60 -1.11
N ASP A 183 -1.97 8.66 0.10
CA ASP A 183 -2.15 9.77 1.00
C ASP A 183 -1.20 10.92 0.67
N ASP A 184 -1.70 12.16 0.83
CA ASP A 184 -0.86 13.36 0.86
C ASP A 184 0.11 13.33 2.06
N THR A 185 0.02 12.37 2.98
CA THR A 185 1.02 12.10 4.03
C THR A 185 2.46 12.18 3.52
N LEU A 186 2.77 11.64 2.32
CA LEU A 186 4.12 11.76 1.77
C LEU A 186 4.48 13.22 1.42
N ARG A 187 3.50 14.02 0.97
CA ARG A 187 3.68 15.47 0.70
C ARG A 187 3.73 16.30 1.99
N VAL A 188 3.04 15.87 3.04
CA VAL A 188 3.09 16.47 4.38
C VAL A 188 4.44 16.15 5.04
N SER A 189 5.02 14.99 4.74
CA SER A 189 6.37 14.64 5.17
C SER A 189 7.38 15.59 4.55
N LYS A 190 7.93 16.47 5.39
CA LYS A 190 8.90 17.48 4.96
C LYS A 190 10.29 16.90 4.70
N GLU A 191 10.57 15.67 5.17
CA GLU A 191 11.91 15.09 5.17
C GLU A 191 11.86 13.58 4.90
N VAL A 192 12.75 13.10 4.03
CA VAL A 192 13.00 11.67 3.82
C VAL A 192 14.40 11.30 4.31
N ARG A 193 14.55 10.02 4.65
CA ARG A 193 15.85 9.43 5.00
C ARG A 193 16.25 8.43 3.93
N VAL A 194 17.55 8.36 3.67
CA VAL A 194 18.15 7.43 2.71
C VAL A 194 19.19 6.60 3.46
N SER A 195 19.07 5.28 3.37
CA SER A 195 19.98 4.35 4.06
C SER A 195 20.57 3.35 3.06
N GLY A 196 21.90 3.29 3.01
CA GLY A 196 22.62 2.49 2.02
C GLY A 196 24.12 2.36 2.25
N TYR A 197 24.80 1.67 1.35
CA TYR A 197 26.27 1.58 1.36
C TYR A 197 26.84 2.59 0.37
N ASP A 198 27.92 3.27 0.76
CA ASP A 198 28.74 3.99 -0.20
C ASP A 198 29.64 2.99 -0.96
N GLY A 199 30.26 3.45 -2.04
CA GLY A 199 31.17 2.65 -2.86
C GLY A 199 32.53 2.42 -2.22
N LYS A 200 32.74 2.88 -0.98
CA LYS A 200 33.94 2.60 -0.20
C LYS A 200 33.71 1.26 0.50
N ASP A 201 34.76 0.52 0.82
CA ASP A 201 34.67 -0.79 1.49
C ASP A 201 34.20 -0.69 2.97
N GLY A 202 33.33 0.27 3.29
CA GLY A 202 32.75 0.45 4.62
C GLY A 202 31.93 -0.77 5.05
N ASP A 203 32.16 -1.21 6.29
CA ASP A 203 31.47 -2.35 6.90
C ASP A 203 30.06 -2.02 7.42
N SER A 204 29.61 -0.77 7.28
CA SER A 204 28.35 -0.30 7.86
C SER A 204 27.58 0.58 6.87
N PRO A 205 26.25 0.45 6.81
CA PRO A 205 25.43 1.34 6.00
C PRO A 205 25.48 2.76 6.57
N ILE A 206 25.53 3.73 5.68
CA ILE A 206 25.42 5.15 5.99
C ILE A 206 23.95 5.60 5.87
N GLN A 207 23.62 6.66 6.58
CA GLN A 207 22.32 7.29 6.50
C GLN A 207 22.47 8.78 6.24
N SER A 208 21.65 9.30 5.34
CA SER A 208 21.47 10.73 5.12
C SER A 208 20.00 11.09 5.20
N SER A 209 19.71 12.38 5.39
CA SER A 209 18.35 12.89 5.37
C SER A 209 18.30 14.25 4.69
N GLY A 210 17.12 14.62 4.23
CA GLY A 210 16.90 15.90 3.57
C GLY A 210 15.47 16.08 3.10
N PRO A 211 15.10 17.30 2.72
CA PRO A 211 13.74 17.62 2.37
C PRO A 211 13.27 16.87 1.12
N LEU A 212 12.00 16.46 1.14
CA LEU A 212 11.33 15.93 -0.03
C LEU A 212 10.89 17.10 -0.92
N VAL A 213 11.41 17.13 -2.15
CA VAL A 213 11.13 18.19 -3.13
C VAL A 213 9.89 17.84 -3.95
N ARG A 214 9.77 16.56 -4.36
CA ARG A 214 8.67 16.09 -5.20
C ARG A 214 8.30 14.64 -4.91
N ALA A 215 7.01 14.39 -4.81
CA ALA A 215 6.41 13.07 -4.57
C ALA A 215 5.60 12.59 -5.78
N GLY A 216 6.23 12.49 -6.95
CA GLY A 216 5.61 11.96 -8.17
C GLY A 216 5.68 10.43 -8.25
N ASN A 217 5.64 9.86 -9.45
CA ASN A 217 5.99 8.45 -9.67
C ASN A 217 7.49 8.19 -9.44
N GLN A 218 8.30 9.24 -9.54
CA GLN A 218 9.67 9.29 -9.03
C GLN A 218 9.71 10.28 -7.86
N LEU A 219 10.42 9.92 -6.81
CA LEU A 219 10.74 10.81 -5.69
C LEU A 219 11.93 11.69 -6.05
N GLU A 220 11.92 12.92 -5.56
CA GLU A 220 13.06 13.83 -5.60
C GLU A 220 13.26 14.47 -4.23
N TYR A 221 14.48 14.44 -3.72
CA TYR A 221 14.83 14.86 -2.36
C TYR A 221 16.25 15.39 -2.27
N LEU A 222 16.53 16.24 -1.27
CA LEU A 222 17.84 16.86 -1.06
C LEU A 222 18.73 16.11 -0.05
N ALA A 223 18.41 14.85 0.25
CA ALA A 223 19.31 13.99 1.03
C ALA A 223 20.60 13.72 0.21
N PRO A 224 21.80 14.00 0.77
CA PRO A 224 23.06 13.69 0.12
C PRO A 224 23.19 12.19 -0.18
N THR A 225 23.73 11.85 -1.35
CA THR A 225 23.99 10.46 -1.76
C THR A 225 25.36 10.34 -2.40
N GLU A 226 25.98 9.19 -2.23
CA GLU A 226 27.32 8.87 -2.74
C GLU A 226 27.24 7.78 -3.81
N PRO A 227 28.25 7.68 -4.72
CA PRO A 227 28.38 6.51 -5.58
C PRO A 227 28.33 5.22 -4.76
N GLY A 228 27.61 4.20 -5.24
CA GLY A 228 27.39 2.92 -4.52
C GLY A 228 26.03 2.83 -3.79
N MET A 229 25.40 3.97 -3.50
CA MET A 229 24.09 4.00 -2.82
C MET A 229 22.91 3.59 -3.70
N SER A 230 23.10 3.33 -5.00
CA SER A 230 22.03 2.86 -5.88
C SER A 230 21.32 1.63 -5.31
N GLY A 231 20.00 1.74 -5.15
CA GLY A 231 19.14 0.75 -4.52
C GLY A 231 18.90 0.95 -3.02
N SER A 232 19.40 2.03 -2.42
CA SER A 232 19.15 2.40 -1.02
C SER A 232 17.67 2.55 -0.69
N ALA A 233 17.33 2.25 0.55
CA ALA A 233 16.00 2.49 1.10
C ALA A 233 15.75 4.00 1.22
N VAL A 234 14.67 4.50 0.63
CA VAL A 234 14.13 5.83 0.91
C VAL A 234 12.91 5.64 1.80
N TRP A 235 12.95 6.20 3.01
CA TRP A 235 11.94 5.93 4.03
C TRP A 235 11.57 7.17 4.84
N ILE A 236 10.39 7.13 5.44
CA ILE A 236 9.87 8.14 6.37
C ILE A 236 9.45 7.47 7.68
N PRO A 237 9.47 8.20 8.81
CA PRO A 237 8.78 7.74 10.00
C PRO A 237 7.27 7.86 9.81
N TYR A 238 6.56 6.76 10.03
CA TYR A 238 5.10 6.70 9.96
C TYR A 238 4.58 5.69 10.97
N GLY A 239 3.62 6.09 11.81
CA GLY A 239 3.12 5.25 12.90
C GLY A 239 4.20 4.82 13.90
N GLY A 240 5.22 5.65 14.13
CA GLY A 240 6.35 5.32 15.02
C GLY A 240 7.37 4.34 14.41
N HIS A 241 7.24 3.99 13.13
CA HIS A 241 8.07 3.00 12.47
C HIS A 241 8.70 3.54 11.18
N PRO A 242 9.87 3.04 10.77
CA PRO A 242 10.45 3.38 9.47
C PRO A 242 9.70 2.64 8.35
N MET A 243 9.01 3.41 7.51
CA MET A 243 8.23 2.91 6.38
C MET A 243 8.89 3.33 5.07
N VAL A 244 9.15 2.35 4.21
CA VAL A 244 9.78 2.59 2.91
C VAL A 244 8.77 3.22 1.96
N VAL A 245 9.22 4.26 1.27
CA VAL A 245 8.43 5.02 0.28
C VAL A 245 9.08 5.03 -1.09
N GLY A 246 10.35 4.65 -1.21
CA GLY A 246 11.02 4.54 -2.50
C GLY A 246 12.37 3.81 -2.45
N ILE A 247 12.95 3.68 -3.63
CA ILE A 247 14.24 3.03 -3.89
C ILE A 247 15.13 4.05 -4.60
N HIS A 248 16.23 4.45 -3.96
CA HIS A 248 17.16 5.40 -4.56
C HIS A 248 17.78 4.84 -5.84
N ASN A 249 17.85 5.61 -6.91
CA ASN A 249 18.41 5.13 -8.18
C ASN A 249 19.19 6.15 -9.00
N MET A 250 19.08 7.45 -8.70
CA MET A 250 19.81 8.47 -9.43
C MET A 250 20.31 9.57 -8.50
N ALA A 251 21.58 9.92 -8.66
CA ALA A 251 22.17 11.11 -8.06
C ALA A 251 21.50 12.40 -8.61
N PRO A 252 21.69 13.55 -7.92
CA PRO A 252 21.43 14.86 -8.49
C PRO A 252 21.93 14.98 -9.92
N LYS A 253 21.12 15.55 -10.83
CA LYS A 253 21.67 15.99 -12.12
C LYS A 253 22.78 17.00 -11.83
N GLN A 254 23.89 16.99 -12.55
CA GLN A 254 24.82 18.12 -12.43
C GLN A 254 24.08 19.38 -12.88
N GLU A 255 24.18 20.47 -12.11
CA GLU A 255 23.65 21.77 -12.53
C GLU A 255 24.24 22.10 -13.91
N LEU A 256 23.39 22.10 -14.94
CA LEU A 256 23.72 22.80 -16.17
C LEU A 256 23.85 24.26 -15.78
N LYS A 257 25.07 24.82 -15.85
CA LYS A 257 25.34 26.24 -15.68
C LYS A 257 24.69 27.05 -16.82
N LEU A 258 23.37 27.08 -16.87
CA LEU A 258 22.58 27.82 -17.84
C LEU A 258 22.06 29.09 -17.18
N GLY A 259 22.93 30.11 -17.17
CA GLY A 259 22.55 31.50 -16.94
C GLY A 259 22.61 32.01 -15.48
N PRO A 260 22.34 33.32 -15.29
CA PRO A 260 22.60 34.05 -14.04
C PRO A 260 21.53 33.84 -12.93
N LYS A 261 20.54 32.98 -13.14
CA LYS A 261 19.55 32.64 -12.11
C LYS A 261 19.91 31.30 -11.47
N PRO A 262 20.08 31.21 -10.14
CA PRO A 262 20.27 29.93 -9.47
C PRO A 262 19.01 29.09 -9.74
N THR A 263 19.17 28.02 -10.53
CA THR A 263 18.16 26.97 -10.58
C THR A 263 18.20 26.23 -9.24
N PRO A 264 17.06 25.73 -8.73
CA PRO A 264 17.06 24.91 -7.52
C PRO A 264 18.06 23.76 -7.71
N LYS A 265 18.94 23.53 -6.73
CA LYS A 265 19.87 22.41 -6.76
C LYS A 265 19.08 21.13 -7.05
N PRO A 266 19.37 20.42 -8.14
CA PRO A 266 18.65 19.19 -8.48
C PRO A 266 18.83 18.18 -7.35
N GLY A 267 17.74 17.53 -6.94
CA GLY A 267 17.76 16.56 -5.85
C GLY A 267 18.23 15.17 -6.30
N SER A 268 18.64 14.36 -5.33
CA SER A 268 18.71 12.90 -5.48
C SER A 268 17.32 12.38 -5.83
N ARG A 269 17.24 11.29 -6.61
CA ARG A 269 15.97 10.70 -7.06
C ARG A 269 15.89 9.21 -6.76
N GLY A 270 14.65 8.72 -6.67
CA GLY A 270 14.37 7.30 -6.48
C GLY A 270 13.03 6.89 -7.06
N ALA A 271 12.89 5.62 -7.45
CA ALA A 271 11.62 5.03 -7.85
C ALA A 271 10.69 5.01 -6.63
N ARG A 272 9.49 5.59 -6.75
CA ARG A 272 8.50 5.57 -5.66
C ARG A 272 7.88 4.18 -5.56
N ILE A 273 7.64 3.70 -4.34
CA ILE A 273 6.73 2.57 -4.14
C ILE A 273 5.31 3.08 -4.41
N THR A 274 4.80 2.86 -5.62
CA THR A 274 3.42 3.15 -6.00
C THR A 274 2.53 1.92 -5.82
N ASP A 275 1.21 2.05 -6.00
CA ASP A 275 0.28 0.90 -6.06
C ASP A 275 0.72 -0.15 -7.08
N GLU A 276 1.21 0.28 -8.25
CA GLU A 276 1.72 -0.64 -9.28
C GLU A 276 2.97 -1.39 -8.80
N VAL A 277 3.95 -0.67 -8.25
CA VAL A 277 5.18 -1.28 -7.71
C VAL A 277 4.80 -2.28 -6.61
N PHE A 278 3.97 -1.86 -5.66
CA PHE A 278 3.53 -2.70 -4.55
C PHE A 278 2.78 -3.96 -5.03
N ARG A 279 1.89 -3.83 -6.02
CA ARG A 279 1.20 -4.97 -6.63
C ARG A 279 2.19 -5.94 -7.30
N ASN A 280 3.18 -5.42 -8.03
CA ASN A 280 4.23 -6.25 -8.64
C ASN A 280 5.05 -7.00 -7.58
N LEU A 281 5.39 -6.35 -6.47
CA LEU A 281 6.05 -7.02 -5.33
C LEU A 281 5.22 -8.19 -4.81
N CYS A 282 3.92 -7.98 -4.62
CA CYS A 282 3.01 -9.02 -4.15
C CYS A 282 2.92 -10.20 -5.14
N LEU A 283 2.83 -9.92 -6.46
CA LEU A 283 2.83 -10.95 -7.49
C LEU A 283 4.13 -11.76 -7.52
N TRP A 284 5.29 -11.10 -7.50
CA TRP A 284 6.60 -11.76 -7.54
C TRP A 284 6.86 -12.63 -6.31
N THR A 285 6.35 -12.21 -5.15
CA THR A 285 6.56 -12.88 -3.87
C THR A 285 5.45 -13.85 -3.50
N ARG A 286 4.42 -13.95 -4.36
CA ARG A 286 3.18 -14.72 -4.14
C ARG A 286 2.49 -14.36 -2.83
N VAL A 287 2.52 -13.08 -2.49
CA VAL A 287 1.89 -12.52 -1.30
C VAL A 287 0.55 -11.94 -1.67
N GLY A 288 -0.46 -12.25 -0.86
CA GLY A 288 -1.84 -11.84 -1.08
C GLY A 288 -2.62 -12.78 -1.97
N PHE A 289 -3.85 -12.38 -2.25
CA PHE A 289 -4.87 -13.20 -2.86
C PHE A 289 -5.39 -12.48 -4.09
N PHE A 290 -5.05 -12.96 -5.28
CA PHE A 290 -5.41 -12.30 -6.54
C PHE A 290 -6.62 -12.96 -7.17
N ASN A 291 -7.52 -12.14 -7.72
CA ASN A 291 -8.73 -12.59 -8.40
C ASN A 291 -9.55 -13.60 -7.55
N LYS A 292 -9.69 -13.32 -6.25
CA LYS A 292 -10.42 -14.17 -5.30
C LYS A 292 -11.82 -13.66 -5.04
N ARG A 293 -12.68 -14.53 -4.52
CA ARG A 293 -14.05 -14.19 -4.17
C ARG A 293 -14.24 -14.26 -2.66
N LEU A 294 -15.14 -13.43 -2.13
CA LEU A 294 -15.61 -13.56 -0.76
C LEU A 294 -16.90 -14.37 -0.75
N CYS A 295 -16.86 -15.54 -0.11
CA CYS A 295 -17.91 -16.54 -0.21
C CYS A 295 -18.31 -17.08 1.17
N VAL A 296 -19.61 -17.26 1.36
CA VAL A 296 -20.19 -18.01 2.47
C VAL A 296 -20.75 -19.29 1.89
N MET A 297 -20.20 -20.42 2.35
CA MET A 297 -20.63 -21.73 1.87
C MET A 297 -22.09 -22.01 2.21
N GLY A 298 -22.78 -22.64 1.26
CA GLY A 298 -24.11 -23.21 1.48
C GLY A 298 -24.13 -24.26 2.60
N THR A 299 -25.30 -24.45 3.20
CA THR A 299 -25.58 -25.48 4.19
C THR A 299 -26.60 -26.48 3.62
N LYS A 300 -26.90 -27.54 4.37
CA LYS A 300 -27.93 -28.51 3.97
C LYS A 300 -29.31 -27.86 3.75
N SER A 301 -29.65 -26.83 4.53
CA SER A 301 -30.91 -26.11 4.40
C SER A 301 -30.86 -24.95 3.41
N ARG A 302 -29.67 -24.45 3.07
CA ARG A 302 -29.47 -23.34 2.12
C ARG A 302 -28.30 -23.71 1.20
N PRO A 303 -28.51 -24.52 0.15
CA PRO A 303 -27.44 -25.20 -0.57
C PRO A 303 -26.55 -24.27 -1.41
N HIS A 304 -27.05 -23.09 -1.77
CA HIS A 304 -26.30 -22.14 -2.58
C HIS A 304 -25.23 -21.38 -1.77
N ASN A 305 -24.06 -21.21 -2.37
CA ASN A 305 -23.06 -20.29 -1.84
C ASN A 305 -23.54 -18.84 -2.00
N THR A 306 -23.07 -17.98 -1.11
CA THR A 306 -23.38 -16.55 -1.11
C THR A 306 -22.09 -15.75 -1.25
N TYR A 307 -21.99 -14.94 -2.29
CA TYR A 307 -20.79 -14.18 -2.66
C TYR A 307 -20.98 -12.69 -2.43
N LEU A 308 -19.98 -11.99 -1.91
CA LEU A 308 -20.00 -10.53 -1.89
C LEU A 308 -19.83 -9.99 -3.31
N CYS A 309 -20.73 -9.11 -3.71
CA CYS A 309 -20.86 -8.64 -5.08
C CYS A 309 -21.01 -7.13 -5.12
N PHE A 310 -20.39 -6.47 -6.09
CA PHE A 310 -20.65 -5.07 -6.38
C PHE A 310 -21.45 -4.94 -7.68
N SER A 311 -22.27 -3.91 -7.82
CA SER A 311 -22.96 -3.61 -9.08
C SER A 311 -22.78 -2.15 -9.44
N ARG A 312 -22.71 -1.85 -10.74
CA ARG A 312 -22.51 -0.50 -11.26
C ARG A 312 -23.56 0.50 -10.78
N HIS A 313 -24.77 0.01 -10.52
CA HIS A 313 -25.93 0.82 -10.15
C HIS A 313 -26.21 0.82 -8.64
N CYS A 314 -25.34 0.20 -7.84
CA CYS A 314 -25.50 0.08 -6.40
C CYS A 314 -24.46 0.94 -5.68
N GLU A 315 -24.88 1.64 -4.62
CA GLU A 315 -23.97 2.45 -3.80
C GLU A 315 -23.12 1.61 -2.84
N PHE A 316 -23.60 0.40 -2.52
CA PHE A 316 -22.98 -0.55 -1.61
C PHE A 316 -23.02 -1.97 -2.19
N ALA A 317 -22.21 -2.86 -1.60
CA ALA A 317 -22.14 -4.27 -1.95
C ALA A 317 -23.45 -4.97 -1.65
N LYS A 318 -23.81 -5.92 -2.51
CA LYS A 318 -24.91 -6.86 -2.31
C LYS A 318 -24.34 -8.26 -2.28
N VAL A 319 -25.20 -9.26 -2.17
CA VAL A 319 -24.80 -10.65 -2.30
C VAL A 319 -25.26 -11.25 -3.61
N PHE A 320 -24.47 -12.15 -4.17
CA PHE A 320 -24.82 -13.00 -5.30
C PHE A 320 -24.96 -14.44 -4.81
N LEU A 321 -25.98 -15.15 -5.29
CA LEU A 321 -26.26 -16.52 -4.90
C LEU A 321 -25.95 -17.45 -6.06
N GLY A 322 -25.15 -18.49 -5.84
CA GLY A 322 -24.83 -19.40 -6.91
C GLY A 322 -23.87 -20.52 -6.53
N SER A 323 -23.56 -21.35 -7.53
CA SER A 323 -22.44 -22.29 -7.45
C SER A 323 -21.10 -21.55 -7.60
N SER A 324 -19.98 -22.23 -7.35
CA SER A 324 -18.64 -21.69 -7.63
C SER A 324 -18.48 -21.37 -9.12
N ASP A 325 -18.94 -22.26 -10.00
CA ASP A 325 -18.87 -22.08 -11.46
C ASP A 325 -19.71 -20.88 -11.92
N SER A 326 -20.90 -20.72 -11.36
CA SER A 326 -21.77 -19.56 -11.64
C SER A 326 -21.11 -18.25 -11.21
N ALA A 327 -20.45 -18.23 -10.04
CA ALA A 327 -19.73 -17.05 -9.56
C ALA A 327 -18.46 -16.76 -10.38
N MET A 328 -17.80 -17.78 -10.94
CA MET A 328 -16.66 -17.59 -11.86
C MET A 328 -17.07 -16.90 -13.17
N ALA A 329 -18.32 -17.07 -13.59
CA ALA A 329 -18.86 -16.37 -14.75
C ALA A 329 -19.26 -14.92 -14.46
N GLN A 330 -19.30 -14.52 -13.18
CA GLN A 330 -19.59 -13.14 -12.77
C GLN A 330 -18.31 -12.32 -12.73
N ASP A 331 -18.33 -11.15 -13.35
CA ASP A 331 -17.20 -10.20 -13.37
C ASP A 331 -17.16 -9.28 -12.14
N ASN A 332 -18.17 -9.36 -11.28
CA ASN A 332 -18.45 -8.38 -10.24
C ASN A 332 -18.37 -8.93 -8.80
N VAL A 333 -17.70 -10.07 -8.63
CA VAL A 333 -17.47 -10.76 -7.35
C VAL A 333 -15.98 -10.94 -7.00
N ALA A 334 -15.08 -10.45 -7.85
CA ALA A 334 -13.64 -10.70 -7.75
C ALA A 334 -12.87 -9.56 -7.08
N PHE A 335 -11.86 -9.93 -6.29
CA PHE A 335 -11.02 -9.03 -5.51
C PHE A 335 -9.54 -9.43 -5.60
N ASP A 336 -8.68 -8.43 -5.69
CA ASP A 336 -7.28 -8.52 -5.30
C ASP A 336 -7.19 -8.10 -3.82
N ILE A 337 -6.71 -9.01 -2.97
CA ILE A 337 -6.56 -8.79 -1.53
C ILE A 337 -5.08 -8.71 -1.20
N LEU A 338 -4.63 -7.50 -0.89
CA LEU A 338 -3.22 -7.15 -0.78
C LEU A 338 -2.88 -6.80 0.66
N PRO A 339 -1.66 -7.10 1.15
CA PRO A 339 -1.21 -6.47 2.37
C PRO A 339 -1.12 -4.96 2.11
N ALA A 340 -1.61 -4.15 3.03
CA ALA A 340 -1.74 -2.72 2.84
C ALA A 340 -0.98 -1.90 3.88
N THR A 341 -0.77 -2.44 5.07
CA THR A 341 0.19 -1.88 6.02
C THR A 341 0.91 -3.04 6.67
N VAL A 342 2.20 -3.14 6.38
CA VAL A 342 3.07 -4.15 6.97
C VAL A 342 4.11 -3.42 7.80
N PRO A 343 4.07 -3.55 9.14
CA PRO A 343 5.06 -2.92 9.99
C PRO A 343 6.43 -3.59 9.80
N PRO A 344 7.54 -2.96 10.22
CA PRO A 344 8.84 -3.62 10.24
C PRO A 344 8.83 -4.89 11.10
N VAL A 345 9.75 -5.82 10.83
CA VAL A 345 9.82 -7.12 11.53
C VAL A 345 9.91 -6.97 13.05
N TRP A 346 10.59 -5.92 13.52
CA TRP A 346 10.83 -5.65 14.94
C TRP A 346 9.71 -4.84 15.62
N ALA A 347 8.61 -4.55 14.95
CA ALA A 347 7.47 -3.89 15.58
C ALA A 347 6.76 -4.82 16.57
N GLN A 348 6.35 -4.30 17.74
CA GLN A 348 5.68 -5.07 18.78
C GLN A 348 4.35 -5.70 18.32
N LYS A 349 3.61 -5.01 17.45
CA LYS A 349 2.40 -5.54 16.78
C LYS A 349 2.75 -5.80 15.32
N SER A 350 3.19 -7.02 15.01
CA SER A 350 3.77 -7.37 13.71
C SER A 350 2.78 -7.86 12.65
N SER A 351 1.47 -7.94 12.97
CA SER A 351 0.50 -8.50 12.03
C SER A 351 0.13 -7.49 10.93
N PRO A 352 0.22 -7.90 9.65
CA PRO A 352 -0.12 -7.03 8.53
C PRO A 352 -1.61 -6.70 8.53
N LEU A 353 -1.93 -5.48 8.12
CA LEU A 353 -3.26 -5.09 7.69
C LEU A 353 -3.39 -5.35 6.19
N TRP A 354 -4.58 -5.71 5.77
CA TRP A 354 -4.94 -6.10 4.42
C TRP A 354 -6.00 -5.16 3.87
N ALA A 355 -6.05 -5.01 2.56
CA ALA A 355 -7.11 -4.27 1.89
C ALA A 355 -7.62 -5.01 0.67
N PHE A 356 -8.88 -4.75 0.35
CA PHE A 356 -9.60 -5.38 -0.74
C PHE A 356 -9.73 -4.38 -1.89
N LYS A 357 -9.17 -4.76 -3.03
CA LYS A 357 -9.28 -4.03 -4.29
C LYS A 357 -10.18 -4.80 -5.23
N PHE A 358 -11.36 -4.25 -5.49
CA PHE A 358 -12.33 -4.83 -6.39
C PHE A 358 -11.81 -4.87 -7.84
N CYS A 359 -11.83 -6.05 -8.45
CA CYS A 359 -11.45 -6.28 -9.84
C CYS A 359 -12.59 -5.82 -10.75
N LYS A 360 -12.60 -4.52 -11.07
CA LYS A 360 -13.67 -3.94 -11.90
C LYS A 360 -13.82 -4.65 -13.25
N PRO A 361 -15.06 -4.97 -13.66
CA PRO A 361 -15.35 -5.44 -15.01
C PRO A 361 -14.85 -4.50 -16.11
N PRO A 362 -14.40 -5.05 -17.25
CA PRO A 362 -14.21 -4.26 -18.46
C PRO A 362 -15.52 -3.51 -18.81
N GLY A 363 -15.44 -2.19 -18.99
CA GLY A 363 -16.61 -1.36 -19.33
C GLY A 363 -17.28 -0.67 -18.15
N TRP A 364 -16.93 -0.98 -16.90
CA TRP A 364 -17.23 -0.11 -15.76
C TRP A 364 -16.34 1.13 -15.85
N GLY A 365 -16.85 2.17 -16.51
CA GLY A 365 -16.15 3.45 -16.66
C GLY A 365 -15.73 4.04 -15.30
N GLY A 366 -14.65 4.83 -15.30
CA GLY A 366 -14.16 5.56 -14.12
C GLY A 366 -13.00 4.88 -13.40
N LYS A 367 -11.83 5.55 -13.41
CA LYS A 367 -10.57 5.07 -12.82
C LYS A 367 -10.55 5.03 -11.28
N GLY A 368 -11.55 5.56 -10.59
CA GLY A 368 -11.49 5.82 -9.14
C GLY A 368 -11.88 4.64 -8.24
N LYS A 369 -13.18 4.31 -8.19
CA LYS A 369 -13.75 3.50 -7.09
C LYS A 369 -13.40 2.01 -7.08
N CYS A 370 -12.25 1.60 -6.55
CA CYS A 370 -11.84 0.19 -6.52
C CYS A 370 -11.50 -0.35 -5.13
N TRP A 371 -11.38 0.48 -4.11
CA TRP A 371 -11.09 0.04 -2.75
C TRP A 371 -12.38 -0.24 -2.00
N VAL A 372 -12.45 -1.36 -1.28
CA VAL A 372 -13.59 -1.66 -0.42
C VAL A 372 -13.44 -0.90 0.89
N GLU A 373 -14.36 0.03 1.16
CA GLU A 373 -14.51 0.69 2.45
C GLU A 373 -15.57 -0.04 3.26
N TRP A 374 -15.20 -0.46 4.47
CA TRP A 374 -16.09 -1.18 5.37
C TRP A 374 -16.78 -0.19 6.30
N ARG A 375 -18.11 -0.26 6.41
CA ARG A 375 -18.94 0.66 7.20
C ARG A 375 -19.76 -0.09 8.24
N PRO A 376 -19.15 -0.48 9.38
CA PRO A 376 -19.86 -1.26 10.40
C PRO A 376 -21.13 -0.62 10.93
N SER A 377 -21.09 0.70 11.18
CA SER A 377 -22.25 1.46 11.65
C SER A 377 -23.46 1.44 10.71
N ARG A 378 -23.24 1.10 9.43
CA ARG A 378 -24.29 0.98 8.41
C ARG A 378 -24.50 -0.45 7.92
N GLN A 379 -23.70 -1.40 8.41
CA GLN A 379 -23.73 -2.79 7.93
C GLN A 379 -23.56 -2.87 6.40
N GLN A 380 -22.59 -2.11 5.88
CA GLN A 380 -22.35 -1.95 4.44
C GLN A 380 -20.87 -2.10 4.09
N ALA A 381 -20.59 -2.56 2.87
CA ALA A 381 -19.32 -2.41 2.20
C ALA A 381 -19.52 -1.56 0.94
N VAL A 382 -18.66 -0.59 0.67
CA VAL A 382 -18.81 0.33 -0.49
C VAL A 382 -17.51 0.43 -1.28
N LEU A 383 -17.59 0.83 -2.55
CA LEU A 383 -16.38 1.13 -3.34
C LEU A 383 -16.02 2.61 -3.27
N VAL A 384 -14.77 2.88 -2.91
CA VAL A 384 -14.18 4.21 -2.84
C VAL A 384 -12.93 4.31 -3.70
N ASP A 385 -12.58 5.53 -4.07
CA ASP A 385 -11.40 5.88 -4.88
C ASP A 385 -10.17 6.17 -4.02
N THR A 386 -10.37 6.78 -2.86
CA THR A 386 -9.31 7.08 -1.90
C THR A 386 -9.11 5.94 -0.92
N PHE A 387 -7.86 5.52 -0.78
CA PHE A 387 -7.43 4.57 0.23
C PHE A 387 -7.33 5.24 1.61
N LYS A 388 -7.93 4.63 2.63
CA LYS A 388 -8.06 5.12 4.01
C LYS A 388 -7.97 3.97 5.01
N GLU A 389 -7.89 4.29 6.29
CA GLU A 389 -7.88 3.29 7.38
C GLU A 389 -9.13 2.40 7.38
N MET A 390 -10.30 2.95 7.01
CA MET A 390 -11.56 2.19 6.90
C MET A 390 -11.56 1.13 5.78
N ASN A 391 -10.51 1.05 4.96
CA ASN A 391 -10.32 0.00 3.97
C ASN A 391 -9.54 -1.20 4.54
N LEU A 392 -8.95 -1.06 5.73
CA LEU A 392 -8.03 -2.02 6.32
C LEU A 392 -8.76 -3.06 7.15
N VAL A 393 -8.32 -4.31 7.02
CA VAL A 393 -8.76 -5.45 7.83
C VAL A 393 -7.59 -6.30 8.29
N ARG A 394 -7.82 -7.12 9.31
CA ARG A 394 -6.93 -8.20 9.74
C ARG A 394 -7.49 -9.53 9.30
N PHE A 395 -6.58 -10.48 9.06
CA PHE A 395 -6.94 -11.89 8.98
C PHE A 395 -6.62 -12.58 10.29
N GLN A 396 -7.62 -13.29 10.81
CA GLN A 396 -7.46 -14.12 11.99
C GLN A 396 -7.74 -15.58 11.64
N GLU A 397 -6.88 -16.48 12.10
CA GLU A 397 -7.10 -17.90 11.94
C GLU A 397 -8.12 -18.40 12.97
N ALA A 398 -9.29 -18.82 12.51
CA ALA A 398 -10.31 -19.46 13.33
C ALA A 398 -10.28 -20.99 13.10
N THR A 399 -10.29 -21.75 14.20
CA THR A 399 -10.41 -23.21 14.13
C THR A 399 -11.88 -23.60 14.19
N LEU A 400 -12.38 -24.26 13.15
CA LEU A 400 -13.76 -24.75 13.11
C LEU A 400 -13.93 -26.11 13.76
N LYS A 401 -15.19 -26.48 13.99
CA LYS A 401 -15.59 -27.86 14.35
C LYS A 401 -15.03 -28.82 13.29
N GLY A 402 -14.21 -29.78 13.73
CA GLY A 402 -13.49 -30.72 12.86
C GLY A 402 -12.05 -30.32 12.54
N GLY A 403 -11.48 -29.32 13.22
CA GLY A 403 -10.04 -28.97 13.13
C GLY A 403 -9.63 -28.21 11.87
N LYS A 404 -10.57 -27.94 10.95
CA LYS A 404 -10.30 -27.12 9.77
C LYS A 404 -10.08 -25.67 10.18
N LYS A 405 -8.94 -25.12 9.77
CA LYS A 405 -8.61 -23.72 10.00
C LYS A 405 -9.17 -22.86 8.86
N ARG A 406 -9.65 -21.66 9.19
CA ARG A 406 -10.16 -20.68 8.23
C ARG A 406 -9.64 -19.29 8.57
N LEU A 407 -9.49 -18.45 7.56
CA LEU A 407 -9.20 -17.03 7.74
C LEU A 407 -10.51 -16.27 7.87
N CYS A 408 -10.74 -15.68 9.04
CA CYS A 408 -11.81 -14.73 9.29
C CYS A 408 -11.31 -13.31 9.00
N ILE A 409 -12.20 -12.49 8.44
CA ILE A 409 -11.95 -11.08 8.16
C ILE A 409 -12.42 -10.28 9.37
N VAL A 410 -11.50 -9.53 9.95
CA VAL A 410 -11.72 -8.77 11.18
C VAL A 410 -11.38 -7.31 10.94
N LEU A 411 -12.27 -6.41 11.31
CA LEU A 411 -12.05 -4.98 11.22
C LEU A 411 -11.43 -4.53 12.54
N PRO A 412 -10.24 -3.90 12.50
CA PRO A 412 -9.61 -3.40 13.71
C PRO A 412 -10.35 -2.16 14.22
N ASP A 413 -10.74 -2.17 15.50
CA ASP A 413 -11.22 -0.95 16.18
C ASP A 413 -10.06 -0.24 16.88
N GLY A 414 -9.32 0.55 16.09
CA GLY A 414 -8.13 1.25 16.56
C GLY A 414 -7.05 0.32 17.13
N MET A 415 -6.66 0.56 18.39
CA MET A 415 -5.59 -0.17 19.07
C MET A 415 -6.09 -1.28 20.00
N ASP A 416 -7.40 -1.35 20.26
CA ASP A 416 -7.99 -2.30 21.18
C ASP A 416 -8.53 -3.52 20.43
N GLU A 417 -7.77 -4.62 20.47
CA GLU A 417 -8.15 -5.85 19.79
C GLU A 417 -9.42 -6.49 20.40
N SER A 418 -9.84 -6.08 21.60
CA SER A 418 -11.07 -6.59 22.22
C SER A 418 -12.35 -6.01 21.60
N GLN A 419 -12.23 -4.93 20.82
CA GLN A 419 -13.35 -4.24 20.15
C GLN A 419 -13.41 -4.51 18.64
N ASN A 420 -12.59 -5.45 18.16
CA ASN A 420 -12.59 -5.87 16.78
C ASN A 420 -13.97 -6.40 16.36
N GLN A 421 -14.32 -6.18 15.08
CA GLN A 421 -15.58 -6.66 14.50
C GLN A 421 -15.32 -7.68 13.40
N GLU A 422 -16.09 -8.77 13.38
CA GLU A 422 -15.99 -9.83 12.38
C GLU A 422 -16.96 -9.59 11.22
N LEU A 423 -16.48 -9.79 9.99
CA LEU A 423 -17.33 -9.78 8.80
C LEU A 423 -18.07 -11.12 8.67
N ARG A 424 -19.39 -11.05 8.72
CA ARG A 424 -20.33 -12.17 8.66
C ARG A 424 -21.41 -11.93 7.61
N LEU A 425 -22.10 -12.99 7.21
CA LEU A 425 -23.30 -12.91 6.38
C LEU A 425 -24.51 -12.53 7.25
N TYR A 426 -25.18 -11.44 6.88
CA TYR A 426 -26.53 -11.17 7.37
C TYR A 426 -27.53 -12.05 6.59
N ASP A 427 -28.41 -12.79 7.26
CA ASP A 427 -29.16 -13.89 6.62
C ASP A 427 -30.63 -14.04 7.09
N ASP A 428 -31.16 -13.00 7.74
CA ASP A 428 -32.47 -13.03 8.41
C ASP A 428 -33.66 -12.77 7.47
N ASN A 429 -33.43 -12.20 6.29
CA ASN A 429 -34.49 -11.74 5.37
C ASN A 429 -34.44 -12.40 3.98
N ARG A 430 -33.88 -13.61 3.86
CA ARG A 430 -33.76 -14.29 2.56
C ARG A 430 -34.96 -15.21 2.33
N GLU A 431 -35.82 -14.84 1.39
CA GLU A 431 -36.95 -15.67 0.95
C GLU A 431 -36.49 -16.68 -0.14
N GLU A 432 -37.26 -17.73 -0.40
CA GLU A 432 -36.93 -18.70 -1.46
C GLU A 432 -37.04 -18.07 -2.86
N GLU A 433 -37.98 -17.13 -3.04
CA GLU A 433 -38.18 -16.39 -4.31
C GLU A 433 -36.96 -15.51 -4.66
N ASP A 434 -36.29 -14.92 -3.67
CA ASP A 434 -35.01 -14.19 -3.83
C ASP A 434 -33.94 -15.08 -4.49
N ILE A 435 -33.98 -16.39 -4.24
CA ILE A 435 -33.04 -17.37 -4.78
C ILE A 435 -33.40 -17.73 -6.22
N GLU A 436 -34.69 -17.81 -6.55
CA GLU A 436 -35.20 -18.21 -7.86
C GLU A 436 -35.10 -17.08 -8.90
N ASP A 437 -35.34 -15.83 -8.51
CA ASP A 437 -35.35 -14.68 -9.43
C ASP A 437 -33.96 -14.03 -9.64
N GLY A 438 -32.92 -14.52 -8.96
CA GLY A 438 -31.55 -13.98 -9.07
C GLY A 438 -31.41 -12.52 -8.60
N MET A 439 -32.44 -11.97 -7.97
CA MET A 439 -32.52 -10.61 -7.45
C MET A 439 -32.48 -10.66 -5.93
N THR A 440 -31.35 -10.26 -5.32
CA THR A 440 -31.14 -10.37 -3.86
C THR A 440 -30.53 -9.10 -3.28
N GLU A 441 -31.24 -7.99 -3.46
CA GLU A 441 -30.74 -6.67 -3.14
C GLU A 441 -30.87 -6.32 -1.65
N PHE A 442 -30.07 -6.95 -0.80
CA PHE A 442 -29.84 -6.46 0.57
C PHE A 442 -28.34 -6.40 0.86
N ALA A 443 -27.95 -5.61 1.87
CA ALA A 443 -26.54 -5.31 2.12
C ALA A 443 -25.68 -6.56 2.42
N GLY A 444 -26.32 -7.66 2.85
CA GLY A 444 -25.74 -9.02 2.92
C GLY A 444 -24.52 -9.19 3.82
N VAL A 445 -24.06 -8.12 4.47
CA VAL A 445 -22.93 -8.11 5.38
C VAL A 445 -23.39 -7.70 6.76
N LEU A 446 -22.81 -8.35 7.76
CA LEU A 446 -22.93 -8.03 9.16
C LEU A 446 -21.52 -7.88 9.73
N PHE A 447 -21.29 -6.81 10.46
CA PHE A 447 -20.15 -6.58 11.33
C PHE A 447 -20.65 -6.76 12.75
N ALA A 448 -20.19 -7.82 13.40
CA ALA A 448 -20.56 -8.17 14.76
C ALA A 448 -19.30 -8.20 15.64
N ASP A 449 -19.46 -7.93 16.92
CA ASP A 449 -18.35 -7.97 17.86
C ASP A 449 -17.68 -9.35 17.85
N GLN A 450 -16.35 -9.33 17.88
CA GLN A 450 -15.56 -10.54 17.79
C GLN A 450 -15.93 -11.53 18.91
N GLY A 451 -16.21 -12.77 18.52
CA GLY A 451 -16.62 -13.82 19.46
C GLY A 451 -18.08 -13.73 19.93
N ASP A 452 -18.88 -12.78 19.45
CA ASP A 452 -20.32 -12.75 19.73
C ASP A 452 -21.01 -13.96 19.08
N LYS A 453 -21.44 -14.90 19.92
CA LYS A 453 -22.15 -16.11 19.51
C LYS A 453 -23.64 -15.87 19.25
N ASN A 454 -24.17 -14.74 19.73
CA ASN A 454 -25.58 -14.39 19.66
C ASN A 454 -25.89 -13.46 18.48
N ALA A 455 -24.87 -12.92 17.81
CA ALA A 455 -25.05 -12.09 16.63
C ALA A 455 -25.86 -12.81 15.54
N LEU A 456 -26.81 -12.08 14.96
CA LEU A 456 -27.69 -12.51 13.87
C LEU A 456 -26.89 -12.69 12.58
N GLY A 457 -26.37 -13.91 12.37
CA GLY A 457 -25.46 -14.22 11.27
C GLY A 457 -24.32 -15.06 11.78
N SER A 458 -24.45 -16.39 11.69
CA SER A 458 -23.45 -17.34 12.23
C SER A 458 -22.37 -17.72 11.22
N ARG A 459 -22.47 -17.25 9.97
CA ARG A 459 -21.63 -17.69 8.86
C ARG A 459 -20.62 -16.61 8.46
N PHE A 460 -19.36 -17.03 8.34
CA PHE A 460 -18.25 -16.17 7.99
C PHE A 460 -18.03 -16.15 6.48
N PHE A 461 -17.66 -14.98 5.95
CA PHE A 461 -17.10 -14.88 4.61
C PHE A 461 -15.70 -15.48 4.56
N LEU A 462 -15.45 -16.26 3.51
CA LEU A 462 -14.21 -16.96 3.24
C LEU A 462 -13.61 -16.43 1.94
N ILE A 463 -12.28 -16.49 1.84
CA ILE A 463 -11.57 -16.22 0.59
C ILE A 463 -11.54 -17.51 -0.22
N GLU A 464 -12.23 -17.52 -1.36
CA GLU A 464 -12.27 -18.63 -2.33
C GLU A 464 -11.34 -18.36 -3.51
#